data_AF-A0A2V6IGB1-F1
#
_entry.id   AF-A0A2V6IGB1-F1
#
_cell.length_a   1.000
_cell.length_b   1.000
_cell.length_c   1.000
_cell.angle_alpha   90.00
_cell.angle_beta   90.00
_cell.angle_gamma   90.00
#
_symmetry.space_group_name_H-M   'P 1'
#
loop_
_entity.id
_entity.type
_entity.pdbx_description
1 polymer ?
#
loop_
_entity_poly.entity_id
_entity_poly.type
_entity_poly.pdbx_seq_one_letter_code
_entity_poly.pdbx_strand_id
1 'polypeptide(L)' 'MAKVKSDRDLVDSGVRALVEALGYSGAARFLRHFSKGEGDYLVIQEKIFKGMDLEEIYKSAEERHHSSKK' A
#
# COMPACT_ATOMS: atom_id res chain seq x y z
N MET A 1 14.52 -3.34 -38.26
CA MET A 1 14.99 -3.82 -36.94
C MET A 1 13.96 -3.38 -35.91
N ALA A 2 13.35 -4.32 -35.17
CA ALA A 2 12.37 -3.95 -34.15
C ALA A 2 13.07 -3.12 -33.05
N LYS A 3 12.52 -1.95 -32.74
CA LYS A 3 13.04 -1.08 -31.69
C LYS A 3 12.96 -1.83 -30.37
N VAL A 4 14.10 -2.24 -29.81
CA VAL A 4 14.15 -2.88 -28.50
C VAL A 4 13.57 -1.88 -27.50
N LYS A 5 12.40 -2.22 -26.94
CA LYS A 5 11.75 -1.42 -25.91
C LYS A 5 12.65 -1.41 -24.68
N SER A 6 12.84 -0.25 -24.08
CA SER A 6 13.50 -0.18 -22.78
C SER A 6 12.64 -0.87 -21.73
N ASP A 7 13.23 -1.29 -20.61
CA ASP A 7 12.47 -1.85 -19.49
C ASP A 7 11.38 -0.88 -19.01
N ARG A 8 11.64 0.43 -19.10
CA ARG A 8 10.65 1.47 -18.83
C ARG A 8 9.48 1.43 -19.81
N ASP A 9 9.76 1.33 -21.11
CA ASP A 9 8.70 1.22 -22.12
C ASP A 9 7.86 -0.03 -21.92
N LEU A 10 8.48 -1.15 -21.50
CA LEU A 10 7.78 -2.38 -21.16
C LEU A 10 6.82 -2.15 -19.98
N VAL A 11 7.32 -1.60 -18.88
CA VAL A 11 6.53 -1.27 -17.67
C VAL A 11 5.39 -0.33 -18.00
N ASP A 12 5.63 0.74 -18.75
CA ASP A 12 4.61 1.71 -19.15
C ASP A 12 3.49 1.05 -19.98
N SER A 13 3.83 0.15 -20.90
CA SER A 13 2.81 -0.61 -21.63
C SER A 13 2.02 -1.59 -20.75
N GLY A 14 2.67 -2.23 -19.77
CA GLY A 14 1.99 -3.11 -18.82
C GLY A 14 1.01 -2.37 -17.92
N VAL A 15 1.41 -1.21 -17.38
CA VAL A 15 0.55 -0.37 -16.54
C VAL A 15 -0.65 0.13 -17.33
N ARG A 16 -0.47 0.55 -18.60
CA ARG A 16 -1.58 0.97 -19.46
C ARG A 16 -2.60 -0.14 -19.68
N ALA A 17 -2.15 -1.36 -19.99
CA ALA A 17 -3.02 -2.50 -20.17
C ALA A 17 -3.82 -2.84 -18.89
N LEU A 18 -3.17 -2.74 -17.72
CA LEU A 18 -3.84 -2.94 -16.44
C LEU A 18 -4.92 -1.88 -16.16
N VAL A 19 -4.63 -0.61 -16.45
CA VAL A 19 -5.60 0.49 -16.28
C VAL A 19 -6.78 0.33 -17.23
N GLU A 20 -6.55 -0.11 -18.47
CA GLU A 20 -7.61 -0.35 -19.45
C GLU A 20 -8.56 -1.47 -19.00
N ALA A 21 -8.03 -2.56 -18.44
CA ALA A 21 -8.83 -3.70 -17.99
C ALA A 21 -9.55 -3.48 -16.65
N LEU A 22 -8.93 -2.74 -15.72
CA LEU A 22 -9.37 -2.69 -14.31
C LEU A 22 -9.75 -1.29 -13.82
N GLY A 23 -9.54 -0.26 -14.63
CA GLY A 23 -9.55 1.13 -14.20
C GLY A 23 -8.38 1.46 -13.27
N TYR A 24 -8.18 2.76 -12.99
CA TYR A 24 -7.07 3.24 -12.16
C TYR A 24 -7.04 2.61 -10.75
N SER A 25 -8.20 2.51 -10.10
CA SER A 25 -8.30 1.99 -8.73
C SER A 25 -8.05 0.48 -8.66
N GLY A 26 -8.56 -0.29 -9.64
CA GLY A 26 -8.34 -1.73 -9.76
C GLY A 26 -6.88 -2.05 -10.06
N ALA A 27 -6.28 -1.33 -11.02
CA ALA A 27 -4.87 -1.49 -11.37
C ALA A 27 -3.93 -1.24 -10.19
N ALA A 28 -4.16 -0.17 -9.41
CA ALA A 28 -3.35 0.14 -8.23
C ALA A 28 -3.44 -0.94 -7.15
N ARG A 29 -4.65 -1.45 -6.87
CA ARG A 29 -4.85 -2.55 -5.90
C ARG A 29 -4.22 -3.85 -6.36
N PHE A 30 -4.31 -4.16 -7.66
CA PHE A 30 -3.69 -5.33 -8.25
C PHE A 30 -2.17 -5.27 -8.07
N LEU A 31 -1.51 -4.17 -8.46
CA LEU A 31 -0.07 -4.00 -8.28
C LEU A 31 0.36 -4.11 -6.82
N ARG A 32 -0.47 -3.68 -5.87
CA ARG A 32 -0.21 -3.85 -4.44
C ARG A 32 -0.17 -5.32 -3.98
N HIS A 33 -0.90 -6.23 -4.63
CA HIS A 33 -0.84 -7.66 -4.29
C HIS A 33 0.44 -8.34 -4.76
N PHE A 34 1.05 -7.86 -5.83
CA PHE A 34 2.25 -8.45 -6.43
C PHE A 34 3.54 -7.70 -6.06
N SER A 35 3.43 -6.47 -5.56
CA SER A 35 4.56 -5.81 -4.93
C SER A 35 4.89 -6.54 -3.64
N LYS A 36 6.17 -6.84 -3.43
CA LYS A 36 6.64 -7.14 -2.07
C LYS A 36 6.25 -5.93 -1.23
N GLY A 37 5.45 -6.13 -0.19
CA GLY A 37 5.25 -5.09 0.81
C GLY A 37 6.62 -4.58 1.25
N GLU A 38 6.83 -3.28 1.20
CA GLU A 38 8.07 -2.69 1.70
C GLU A 38 7.95 -2.48 3.21
N GLY A 39 9.00 -2.85 3.93
CA GLY A 39 9.08 -2.73 5.38
C GLY A 39 8.74 -4.03 6.11
N ASP A 40 9.43 -4.22 7.23
CA ASP A 40 9.13 -5.29 8.17
C ASP A 40 7.96 -4.81 9.06
N TYR A 41 6.78 -5.39 8.82
CA TYR A 41 5.56 -5.06 9.57
C TYR A 41 5.77 -5.22 11.08
N LEU A 42 6.54 -6.23 11.51
CA LEU A 42 6.81 -6.45 12.93
C LEU A 42 7.69 -5.34 13.50
N VAL A 43 8.71 -4.91 12.77
CA VAL A 43 9.56 -3.77 13.18
C VAL A 43 8.76 -2.46 13.22
N ILE A 44 7.88 -2.24 12.24
CA ILE A 44 7.04 -1.04 12.20
C ILE A 44 6.04 -1.04 13.35
N GLN A 45 5.40 -2.19 13.60
CA GLN A 45 4.47 -2.39 14.71
C GLN A 45 5.17 -2.16 16.06
N GLU A 46 6.35 -2.76 16.27
CA GLU A 46 7.14 -2.57 17.49
C GLU A 46 7.49 -1.10 17.70
N LYS A 47 7.89 -0.38 16.65
CA LYS A 47 8.20 1.07 16.75
C LYS A 47 6.99 1.91 17.12
N ILE A 48 5.82 1.63 16.55
CA ILE A 48 4.61 2.43 16.76
C ILE A 48 4.04 2.20 18.16
N PHE A 49 4.04 0.95 18.62
CA PHE A 49 3.40 0.56 19.88
C PHE A 49 4.38 0.29 21.01
N LYS A 50 5.63 0.79 20.88
CA LYS A 50 6.68 0.54 21.86
C LYS A 50 6.27 1.03 23.24
N GLY A 51 6.22 0.11 24.20
CA GLY A 51 5.90 0.43 25.59
C GLY A 51 4.43 0.72 25.85
N MET A 52 3.56 0.49 24.86
CA MET A 52 2.11 0.53 25.05
C MET A 52 1.59 -0.86 25.37
N ASP A 53 0.74 -0.95 26.37
CA ASP A 53 -0.12 -2.11 26.59
C ASP A 53 -1.28 -2.11 25.59
N LEU A 54 -1.80 -3.29 25.29
CA LEU A 54 -2.95 -3.51 24.43
C LEU A 54 -4.14 -2.59 24.79
N GLU A 55 -4.45 -2.43 26.08
CA GLU A 55 -5.54 -1.59 26.57
C GLU A 55 -5.33 -0.11 26.16
N GLU A 56 -4.09 0.37 26.26
CA GLU A 56 -3.71 1.73 25.87
C GLU A 56 -3.81 1.94 24.36
N ILE A 57 -3.45 0.93 23.57
CA ILE A 57 -3.60 0.95 22.11
C ILE A 57 -5.09 1.06 21.73
N TYR A 58 -5.96 0.26 22.36
CA TYR A 58 -7.40 0.30 22.11
C TYR A 58 -8.01 1.66 22.48
N LYS A 59 -7.69 2.17 23.67
CA LYS A 59 -8.16 3.48 24.14
C LYS A 59 -7.73 4.61 23.18
N SER A 60 -6.48 4.60 22.74
CA SER A 60 -5.94 5.58 21.79
C SER A 60 -6.66 5.54 20.44
N ALA A 61 -7.02 4.34 19.97
CA ALA A 61 -7.76 4.15 18.73
C ALA A 61 -9.20 4.67 18.84
N GLU A 62 -9.90 4.39 19.94
CA GLU A 62 -11.24 4.89 20.20
C GLU A 62 -11.29 6.42 20.28
N GLU A 63 -10.38 7.03 21.05
CA GLU A 63 -10.30 8.49 21.21
C GLU A 63 -10.14 9.18 19.85
N ARG A 64 -9.23 8.68 18.99
CA ARG A 64 -9.05 9.22 17.63
C ARG A 64 -10.28 9.01 16.74
N HIS A 65 -10.93 7.85 16.84
CA HIS A 65 -12.12 7.57 16.04
C HIS A 65 -13.29 8.51 16.40
N HIS A 66 -13.52 8.73 17.70
CA HIS A 66 -14.53 9.65 18.20
C HIS A 66 -14.20 11.13 17.90
N SER A 67 -12.92 11.50 17.93
CA SER A 67 -12.46 12.85 17.57
C SER A 67 -12.70 13.18 16.09
N SER A 68 -12.59 12.19 15.20
CA SER A 68 -12.83 12.38 13.76
C SER A 68 -14.32 12.51 13.37
N LYS A 69 -15.24 12.22 14.30
CA LYS A 69 -16.70 12.29 14.11
C LYS A 69 -17.31 13.60 14.61
N LYS A 70 -16.52 14.54 15.11
CA LYS A 70 -16.92 15.93 15.43
C LYS A 70 -16.47 16.86 14.31
#